data_AF-A0AAW5KGD5-F1
#
_entry.id   AF-A0AAW5KGD5-F1
#
_cell.length_a   1.000
_cell.length_b   1.000
_cell.length_c   1.000
_cell.angle_alpha   90.00
_cell.angle_beta   90.00
_cell.angle_gamma   90.00
#
_symmetry.space_group_name_H-M   'P 1'
#
loop_
_entity.id
_entity.type
_entity.pdbx_description
1 polymer ?
#
loop_
_entity_poly.entity_id
_entity_poly.type
_entity_poly.pdbx_seq_one_letter_code
_entity_poly.pdbx_strand_id
1 'polypeptide(L)' 'MARRKRVYRKIERRDPRYDSALVGKLISKVMLDGKRSLAER' A
#
# COMPACT_ATOMS: atom_id res chain seq x y z
N MET A 1 -15.70 6.25 -0.82
CA MET A 1 -16.35 6.93 0.32
C MET A 1 -17.78 6.44 0.43
N ALA A 2 -18.31 6.32 1.65
CA ALA A 2 -19.67 5.82 1.84
C ALA A 2 -20.40 6.63 2.92
N ARG A 3 -21.56 7.17 2.58
CA ARG A 3 -22.41 7.96 3.48
C ARG A 3 -23.15 7.10 4.51
N ARG A 4 -23.41 5.82 4.22
CA ARG A 4 -24.18 4.90 5.10
C ARG A 4 -23.63 3.46 5.16
N LYS A 5 -22.66 3.08 4.32
CA LYS A 5 -22.13 1.70 4.20
C LYS A 5 -20.73 1.59 4.82
N ARG A 6 -20.43 0.51 5.55
CA ARG A 6 -19.07 0.24 6.06
C ARG A 6 -18.11 0.05 4.88
N VAL A 7 -17.02 0.81 4.87
CA VAL A 7 -15.93 0.65 3.89
C VAL A 7 -14.95 -0.37 4.44
N TYR A 8 -14.80 -1.50 3.73
CA TYR A 8 -13.77 -2.47 4.06
C TYR A 8 -12.39 -1.95 3.64
N ARG A 9 -11.38 -2.21 4.47
CA ARG A 9 -10.01 -1.85 4.14
C ARG A 9 -9.55 -2.69 2.94
N LYS A 10 -8.83 -2.03 2.03
CA LYS A 10 -8.13 -2.72 0.95
C LYS A 10 -7.07 -3.65 1.55
N ILE A 11 -6.91 -4.84 0.98
CA ILE A 11 -5.88 -5.79 1.39
C ILE A 11 -4.52 -5.15 1.13
N GLU A 12 -3.69 -5.06 2.16
CA GLU A 12 -2.30 -4.59 2.07
C GLU A 12 -1.45 -5.71 1.47
N ARG A 13 -0.69 -5.42 0.40
CA ARG A 13 0.25 -6.37 -0.17
C ARG A 13 1.53 -6.38 0.67
N ARG A 14 2.02 -7.58 1.00
CA ARG A 14 3.36 -7.73 1.60
C ARG A 14 4.42 -7.36 0.57
N ASP A 15 5.50 -6.77 1.08
CA ASP A 15 6.68 -6.53 0.26
C ASP A 15 7.39 -7.86 -0.04
N PRO A 16 7.69 -8.19 -1.30
CA PRO A 16 8.32 -9.46 -1.67
C PRO A 16 9.81 -9.54 -1.30
N ARG A 17 10.50 -8.41 -1.10
CA ARG A 17 11.94 -8.38 -0.77
C ARG A 17 12.18 -8.68 0.71
N TYR A 18 11.29 -8.20 1.58
CA TYR A 18 11.41 -8.32 3.03
C TYR A 18 10.32 -9.19 3.69
N ASP A 19 9.39 -9.75 2.91
CA ASP A 19 8.15 -10.43 3.37
C ASP A 19 7.41 -9.65 4.48
N SER A 20 7.46 -8.32 4.41
CA SER A 20 6.95 -7.45 5.46
C SER A 20 5.72 -6.69 4.98
N ALA A 21 4.62 -6.82 5.72
CA ALA A 21 3.42 -6.02 5.50
C ALA A 21 3.67 -4.53 5.77
N LEU A 22 4.53 -4.23 6.75
CA LEU A 22 4.86 -2.86 7.14
C LEU A 22 5.63 -2.13 6.04
N VAL A 23 6.59 -2.82 5.41
CA VAL A 23 7.36 -2.25 4.29
C VAL A 23 6.47 -2.05 3.06
N GLY A 24 5.62 -3.03 2.72
CA GLY A 24 4.67 -2.89 1.60
C GLY A 24 3.69 -1.72 1.78
N LYS A 25 3.27 -1.48 3.04
CA LYS A 25 2.46 -0.31 3.41
C LYS A 25 3.23 1.00 3.31
N LEU A 26 4.51 1.01 3.68
CA LEU A 26 5.36 2.20 3.58
C LEU A 26 5.58 2.59 2.11
N ILE A 27 5.95 1.63 1.25
CA ILE A 27 6.10 1.84 -0.19
C ILE A 27 4.80 2.39 -0.78
N SER A 28 3.65 1.80 -0.42
CA SER A 28 2.34 2.26 -0.91
C SER A 28 1.98 3.69 -0.50
N LYS A 29 2.52 4.17 0.64
CA LYS A 29 2.32 5.56 1.10
C LYS A 29 3.27 6.55 0.45
N VAL A 30 4.53 6.15 0.23
CA VAL A 30 5.56 7.00 -0.40
C VAL A 30 5.37 7.07 -1.91
N MET A 31 4.73 6.07 -2.51
CA MET A 31 4.48 6.01 -3.95
C MET A 31 3.63 7.18 -4.45
N LEU A 32 4.25 8.03 -5.26
CA LEU A 32 3.62 9.12 -6.00
C LEU A 32 3.30 8.66 -7.43
N ASP A 33 2.17 9.12 -7.98
CA ASP A 33 1.69 8.83 -9.35
C ASP A 33 1.56 7.33 -9.70
N GLY A 34 1.56 6.43 -8.71
CA GLY A 34 1.59 4.99 -8.96
C GLY A 34 2.97 4.45 -9.39
N LYS A 35 4.04 5.24 -9.27
CA LYS A 35 5.41 4.85 -9.65
C LYS A 35 6.07 4.01 -8.56
N ARG A 36 5.79 2.71 -8.55
CA ARG A 36 6.26 1.79 -7.52
C ARG A 36 7.78 1.59 -7.51
N SER A 37 8.42 1.50 -8.67
CA SER A 37 9.88 1.31 -8.78
C SER A 37 10.69 2.46 -8.17
N LEU A 38 10.17 3.69 -8.20
CA LEU A 38 10.80 4.84 -7.54
C LEU A 38 10.59 4.81 -6.02
N ALA A 39 9.45 4.29 -5.56
CA ALA A 39 9.13 4.21 -4.14
C ALA A 39 9.79 3.02 -3.41
N GLU A 40 10.26 2.02 -4.16
CA GLU A 40 11.02 0.86 -3.66
C GLU A 40 12.53 1.11 -3.58
N ARG A 41 13.02 2.21 -4.17
CA ARG A 41 14.43 2.60 -4.18
C ARG A 41 14.83 3.27 -2.88
#